data_AF-A0A7X9AGG3-F1
#
_entry.id   AF-A0A7X9AGG3-F1
#
_cell.length_a   1.000
_cell.length_b   1.000
_cell.length_c   1.000
_cell.angle_alpha   90.00
_cell.angle_beta   90.00
_cell.angle_gamma   90.00
#
_symmetry.space_group_name_H-M   'P 1'
#
loop_
_entity.id
_entity.type
_entity.pdbx_description
1 polymer ?
#
loop_
_entity_poly.entity_id
_entity_poly.type
_entity_poly.pdbx_seq_one_letter_code
_entity_poly.pdbx_strand_id
1 'polypeptide(L)'
;MRTQRGFTLIAVIWFAALVLTATLATHGLVGVVRHRLAHHRAELAASSMAVSGADYAQAMLASRRWSSPHSFTSPDLARGGFFQVEIQGGTVRSTGVFGPARVTVVRRLP
;
A
#
# COMPACT_ATOMS: atom_id res chain seq x y z
N MET A 1 52.41 -28.03 -19.53
CA MET A 1 51.46 -27.79 -18.41
C MET A 1 50.99 -26.33 -18.24
N ARG A 2 51.36 -25.36 -19.10
CA ARG A 2 50.88 -23.96 -19.00
C ARG A 2 49.45 -23.74 -19.54
N THR A 3 49.04 -24.53 -20.53
CA THR A 3 47.74 -24.41 -21.21
C THR A 3 46.54 -24.83 -20.36
N GLN A 4 46.67 -25.87 -19.52
CA GLN A 4 45.59 -26.32 -18.62
C GLN A 4 45.21 -25.27 -17.57
N ARG A 5 46.18 -24.48 -17.07
CA ARG A 5 45.94 -23.41 -16.09
C ARG A 5 45.13 -22.23 -16.65
N GLY A 6 45.29 -21.93 -17.94
CA GLY A 6 44.56 -20.84 -18.62
C GLY A 6 43.07 -21.15 -18.80
N PHE A 7 42.73 -22.39 -19.17
CA PHE A 7 41.33 -22.83 -19.29
C PHE A 7 40.60 -22.85 -17.96
N THR A 8 41.25 -23.30 -16.88
CA THR A 8 40.66 -23.24 -15.52
C THR A 8 40.44 -21.81 -15.04
N LEU A 9 41.33 -20.86 -15.37
CA LEU A 9 41.16 -19.45 -15.00
C LEU A 9 39.96 -18.82 -15.71
N ILE A 10 39.81 -19.10 -17.02
CA ILE A 10 38.68 -18.62 -17.82
C ILE A 10 37.37 -19.19 -17.27
N ALA A 11 37.33 -20.48 -16.93
CA ALA A 11 36.15 -21.12 -16.34
C ALA A 11 35.77 -20.49 -14.99
N VAL A 12 36.75 -20.18 -14.14
CA VAL A 12 36.51 -19.53 -12.83
C VAL A 12 36.00 -18.10 -13.00
N ILE A 13 36.55 -17.32 -13.94
CA ILE A 13 36.08 -15.96 -14.22
C ILE A 13 34.64 -15.98 -14.74
N TRP A 14 34.33 -16.89 -15.67
CA TRP A 14 32.97 -17.07 -16.17
C TRP A 14 32.00 -17.49 -15.08
N PHE A 15 32.40 -18.43 -14.22
CA PHE A 15 31.58 -18.86 -13.10
C PHE A 15 31.33 -17.71 -12.11
N ALA A 16 32.37 -16.93 -11.77
CA ALA A 16 32.25 -15.76 -10.90
C ALA A 16 31.33 -14.69 -11.50
N ALA A 17 31.46 -14.41 -12.80
CA ALA A 17 30.56 -13.48 -13.50
C ALA A 17 29.10 -13.95 -13.50
N LEU A 18 28.89 -15.26 -13.66
CA LEU A 18 27.56 -15.87 -13.63
C LEU A 18 26.94 -15.80 -12.22
N VAL A 19 27.72 -16.10 -11.18
CA VAL A 19 27.29 -15.98 -9.77
C VAL A 19 26.99 -14.52 -9.41
N LEU A 20 27.83 -13.57 -9.83
CA LEU A 20 27.62 -12.15 -9.59
C LEU A 20 26.32 -11.67 -10.26
N THR A 21 26.10 -12.04 -11.52
CA THR A 21 24.89 -11.69 -12.28
C THR A 21 23.65 -12.31 -11.64
N ALA A 22 23.71 -13.58 -11.22
CA ALA A 22 22.62 -14.23 -10.51
C ALA A 22 22.31 -13.54 -9.17
N THR A 23 23.35 -13.13 -8.43
CA THR A 23 23.20 -12.42 -7.15
C THR A 23 22.54 -11.05 -7.36
N LEU A 24 22.99 -10.28 -8.36
CA LEU A 24 22.40 -8.99 -8.74
C LEU A 24 20.93 -9.14 -9.18
N ALA A 25 20.63 -10.13 -10.00
CA ALA A 25 19.27 -10.44 -10.43
C ALA A 25 18.36 -10.80 -9.23
N THR A 26 18.88 -11.58 -8.27
CA THR A 26 18.16 -11.95 -7.05
C THR A 26 17.88 -10.72 -6.17
N HIS A 27 18.85 -9.82 -6.03
CA HIS A 27 18.66 -8.56 -5.28
C HIS A 27 17.63 -7.65 -5.97
N GLY A 28 17.67 -7.55 -7.30
CA GLY A 28 16.67 -6.82 -8.09
C GLY A 28 15.26 -7.37 -7.88
N LEU A 29 15.09 -8.70 -7.94
CA LEU A 29 13.80 -9.36 -7.68
C LEU A 29 13.28 -9.09 -6.27
N VAL A 30 14.13 -9.17 -5.25
CA VAL A 30 13.75 -8.88 -3.86
C VAL A 30 13.30 -7.42 -3.70
N GLY A 31 13.96 -6.48 -4.37
CA GLY A 31 13.57 -5.06 -4.39
C GLY A 31 12.17 -4.86 -4.97
N VAL A 32 11.88 -5.47 -6.12
CA VAL A 32 10.56 -5.38 -6.77
C VAL A 32 9.46 -5.99 -5.89
N VAL A 33 9.71 -7.16 -5.29
CA VAL A 33 8.74 -7.82 -4.39
C VAL A 33 8.47 -6.96 -3.16
N ARG A 34 9.51 -6.37 -2.55
CA ARG A 34 9.34 -5.46 -1.40
C ARG A 34 8.52 -4.22 -1.77
N HIS A 35 8.77 -3.63 -2.93
CA HIS A 35 8.01 -2.47 -3.39
C HIS A 35 6.54 -2.82 -3.63
N ARG A 36 6.25 -3.95 -4.29
CA ARG A 36 4.87 -4.43 -4.49
C ARG A 36 4.17 -4.72 -3.17
N LEU A 37 4.87 -5.34 -2.23
CA LEU A 37 4.33 -5.61 -0.90
C LEU A 37 4.05 -4.32 -0.12
N ALA A 38 4.93 -3.33 -0.20
CA ALA A 38 4.71 -2.03 0.43
C ALA A 38 3.49 -1.32 -0.17
N HIS A 39 3.31 -1.39 -1.49
CA HIS A 39 2.15 -0.84 -2.18
C HIS A 39 0.85 -1.51 -1.73
N HIS A 40 0.80 -2.85 -1.74
CA HIS A 40 -0.40 -3.57 -1.28
C HIS A 40 -0.71 -3.34 0.20
N ARG A 41 0.30 -3.21 1.06
CA ARG A 41 0.09 -2.82 2.45
C ARG A 41 -0.50 -1.42 2.57
N ALA A 42 -0.07 -0.47 1.74
CA ALA A 42 -0.64 0.87 1.72
C ALA A 42 -2.10 0.87 1.24
N GLU A 43 -2.43 0.08 0.21
CA GLU A 43 -3.82 -0.09 -0.26
C GLU A 43 -4.73 -0.71 0.80
N LEU A 44 -4.26 -1.74 1.50
CA LEU A 44 -5.00 -2.37 2.61
C LEU A 44 -5.19 -1.40 3.78
N ALA A 45 -4.18 -0.60 4.10
CA ALA A 45 -4.30 0.44 5.11
C ALA A 45 -5.34 1.50 4.70
N ALA A 46 -5.25 2.02 3.47
CA ALA A 46 -6.19 3.00 2.95
C ALA A 46 -7.64 2.47 2.90
N SER A 47 -7.84 1.20 2.51
CA SER A 47 -9.17 0.59 2.51
C SER A 47 -9.72 0.42 3.93
N SER A 48 -8.90 -0.01 4.89
CA SER A 48 -9.31 -0.10 6.29
C SER A 48 -9.71 1.25 6.88
N MET A 49 -9.01 2.34 6.49
CA MET A 49 -9.36 3.70 6.89
C MET A 49 -10.66 4.18 6.27
N ALA A 50 -10.90 3.89 4.98
CA ALA A 50 -12.16 4.22 4.31
C ALA A 50 -13.36 3.49 4.94
N VAL A 51 -13.19 2.22 5.30
CA VAL A 51 -14.23 1.45 6.01
C VAL A 51 -14.48 2.04 7.40
N SER A 52 -13.42 2.31 8.15
CA SER A 52 -13.53 2.90 9.50
C SER A 52 -14.21 4.26 9.48
N GLY A 53 -13.92 5.11 8.49
CA GLY A 53 -14.56 6.40 8.32
C GLY A 53 -16.04 6.29 7.98
N ALA A 54 -16.42 5.32 7.15
CA ALA A 54 -17.83 5.05 6.85
C ALA A 54 -18.59 4.55 8.09
N ASP A 55 -18.01 3.63 8.86
CA ASP A 55 -18.59 3.11 10.09
C ASP A 55 -18.75 4.21 11.15
N TYR A 56 -17.72 5.05 11.31
CA TYR A 56 -17.75 6.20 12.22
C TYR A 56 -18.87 7.18 11.85
N ALA A 57 -19.00 7.53 10.57
CA ALA A 57 -20.06 8.41 10.11
C ALA A 57 -21.45 7.82 10.31
N GLN A 58 -21.63 6.52 10.06
CA GLN A 58 -22.90 5.83 10.35
C GLN A 58 -23.23 5.88 11.85
N ALA A 59 -22.25 5.68 12.73
CA ALA A 59 -22.45 5.79 14.18
C ALA A 59 -22.79 7.23 14.62
N MET A 60 -22.17 8.25 14.01
CA MET A 60 -22.44 9.66 14.30
C MET A 60 -23.82 10.11 13.81
N LEU A 61 -24.28 9.58 12.68
CA LEU A 61 -25.65 9.78 12.19
C LEU A 61 -26.67 9.06 13.08
N ALA A 62 -26.41 7.81 13.47
CA ALA A 62 -27.29 7.03 14.34
C ALA A 62 -27.44 7.68 15.73
N SER A 63 -26.38 8.28 16.25
CA SER A 63 -26.38 9.03 17.52
C SER A 63 -26.92 10.47 17.40
N ARG A 64 -27.41 10.87 16.21
CA ARG A 64 -27.90 12.22 15.90
C ARG A 64 -26.89 13.34 16.19
N ARG A 65 -25.60 13.02 16.23
CA ARG A 65 -24.53 14.01 16.40
C ARG A 65 -24.21 14.73 15.10
N TRP A 66 -24.42 14.06 13.97
CA TRP A 66 -24.31 14.62 12.63
C TRP A 66 -25.66 14.59 11.91
N SER A 67 -25.83 15.48 10.95
CA SER A 67 -26.99 15.55 10.06
C SER A 67 -26.52 15.68 8.61
N SER A 68 -27.31 15.21 7.65
CA SER A 68 -26.98 15.39 6.24
C SER A 68 -27.38 16.82 5.79
N PRO A 69 -26.54 17.56 5.04
CA PRO A 69 -25.19 17.21 4.59
C PRO A 69 -24.12 17.50 5.66
N HIS A 70 -23.07 16.67 5.71
CA HIS A 70 -21.93 16.89 6.61
C HIS A 70 -20.63 16.36 6.02
N SER A 71 -19.53 17.07 6.26
CA SER A 71 -18.19 16.63 5.88
C SER A 71 -17.26 16.67 7.09
N PHE A 72 -16.41 15.65 7.20
CA PHE A 72 -15.47 15.50 8.30
C PHE A 72 -14.16 14.89 7.82
N THR A 73 -13.04 15.39 8.33
CA THR A 73 -11.72 14.79 8.11
C THR A 73 -11.15 14.36 9.45
N SER A 74 -10.73 13.10 9.55
CA SER A 74 -10.07 12.62 10.75
C SER A 74 -8.73 13.33 10.96
N PRO A 75 -8.26 13.46 12.21
CA PRO A 75 -6.86 13.78 12.43
C PRO A 75 -5.97 12.68 11.82
N ASP A 76 -4.67 12.96 11.76
CA ASP A 76 -3.68 11.99 11.30
C ASP A 76 -3.66 10.76 12.23
N LEU A 77 -3.88 9.58 11.65
CA LEU A 77 -3.93 8.27 12.30
C LEU A 77 -2.70 7.48 11.89
N ALA A 78 -2.15 6.72 12.84
CA ALA A 78 -1.14 5.68 12.68
C ALA A 78 -0.23 5.83 11.43
N ARG A 79 0.88 6.56 11.55
CA ARG A 79 1.91 6.75 10.50
C ARG A 79 1.49 7.61 9.29
N GLY A 80 0.63 8.62 9.43
CA GLY A 80 0.40 9.59 8.36
C GLY A 80 -0.87 9.35 7.54
N GLY A 81 -1.76 8.44 7.96
CA GLY A 81 -2.98 8.15 7.22
C GLY A 81 -4.21 8.78 7.85
N PHE A 82 -5.20 9.15 7.05
CA PHE A 82 -6.43 9.76 7.55
C PHE A 82 -7.61 9.30 6.70
N PHE A 83 -8.82 9.54 7.18
CA PHE A 83 -10.02 9.37 6.39
C PHE A 83 -10.81 10.68 6.30
N GLN A 84 -11.45 10.87 5.15
CA GLN A 84 -12.38 11.95 4.90
C GLN A 84 -13.76 11.33 4.70
N VAL A 85 -14.79 11.94 5.26
CA VAL A 85 -16.17 11.51 5.09
C VAL A 85 -17.00 12.67 4.58
N GLU A 86 -17.86 12.37 3.61
CA GLU A 86 -18.84 13.28 3.04
C GLU A 86 -20.19 12.57 3.06
N ILE A 87 -21.18 13.21 3.67
CA ILE A 87 -22.54 12.71 3.80
C ILE A 87 -23.43 13.60 2.96
N GLN A 88 -24.07 13.02 1.95
CA GLN A 88 -24.97 13.74 1.05
C GLN A 88 -26.08 12.81 0.55
N GLY A 89 -27.32 13.30 0.55
CA GLY A 89 -28.44 12.63 -0.14
C GLY A 89 -28.69 11.19 0.30
N GLY A 90 -28.54 10.88 1.59
CA GLY A 90 -28.71 9.52 2.09
C GLY A 90 -27.53 8.58 1.80
N THR A 91 -26.38 9.12 1.39
CA THR A 91 -25.15 8.35 1.16
C THR A 91 -24.01 8.86 2.03
N VAL A 92 -23.15 7.93 2.44
CA VAL A 92 -21.89 8.19 3.15
C VAL A 92 -20.76 7.80 2.22
N ARG A 93 -19.98 8.79 1.77
CA ARG A 93 -18.76 8.61 1.01
C ARG A 93 -17.57 8.79 1.94
N SER A 94 -16.84 7.71 2.21
CA SER A 94 -15.61 7.77 3.00
C SER A 94 -14.39 7.47 2.14
N THR A 95 -13.38 8.33 2.20
CA THR A 95 -12.10 8.19 1.49
C THR A 95 -10.99 8.03 2.50
N GLY A 96 -10.36 6.86 2.52
CA GLY A 96 -9.15 6.59 3.30
C GLY A 96 -7.89 6.89 2.49
N VAL A 97 -6.91 7.51 3.13
CA VAL A 97 -5.63 7.90 2.54
C VAL A 97 -4.51 7.34 3.41
N PHE A 98 -3.56 6.63 2.81
CA PHE A 98 -2.37 6.13 3.49
C PHE A 98 -1.17 6.15 2.54
N GLY A 99 -0.22 7.06 2.77
CA GLY A 99 0.90 7.28 1.87
C GLY A 99 0.42 7.62 0.44
N PRO A 100 0.85 6.90 -0.61
CA PRO A 100 0.39 7.13 -1.98
C PRO A 100 -1.00 6.53 -2.28
N ALA A 101 -1.51 5.65 -1.41
CA ALA A 101 -2.76 4.93 -1.65
C ALA A 101 -3.97 5.75 -1.21
N ARG A 102 -5.01 5.77 -2.05
CA ARG A 102 -6.30 6.40 -1.77
C ARG A 102 -7.42 5.46 -2.18
N VAL A 103 -8.33 5.17 -1.25
CA VAL A 103 -9.48 4.28 -1.49
C VAL A 103 -10.75 4.97 -1.02
N THR A 104 -11.79 4.95 -1.85
CA THR A 104 -13.10 5.52 -1.51
C THR A 104 -14.14 4.42 -1.44
N VAL A 105 -14.89 4.40 -0.34
CA VAL A 105 -16.03 3.54 -0.09
C VAL A 105 -17.30 4.40 -0.06
N VAL A 106 -18.35 3.95 -0.74
CA VAL A 106 -19.66 4.61 -0.71
C VAL A 106 -20.65 3.63 -0.10
N ARG A 107 -21.38 4.07 0.92
CA ARG A 107 -22.47 3.32 1.54
C ARG A 107 -23.77 4.11 1.45
N ARG A 108 -24.88 3.41 1.23
CA ARG A 108 -26.22 3.99 1.37
C ARG A 108 -26.65 3.90 2.84
N LEU A 109 -27.30 4.95 3.31
CA LEU A 109 -27.96 4.97 4.61
C LEU A 109 -29.30 4.23 4.48
N PRO A 110 -29.66 3.40 5.47
CA PRO A 110 -30.96 2.75 5.52
C PRO A 110 -32.11 3.73 5.75
#